data_AF-A0A4Y8MXU8-F1
#
_entry.id   AF-A0A4Y8MXU8-F1
#
_cell.length_a   1.000
_cell.length_b   1.000
_cell.length_c   1.000
_cell.angle_alpha   90.00
_cell.angle_beta   90.00
_cell.angle_gamma   90.00
#
_symmetry.space_group_name_H-M   'P 1'
#
loop_
_entity.id
_entity.type
_entity.pdbx_description
1 polymer ?
#
loop_
_entity_poly.entity_id
_entity_poly.type
_entity_poly.pdbx_seq_one_letter_code
_entity_poly.pdbx_strand_id
1 'polypeptide(L)'
;MSGEKASWSQVTLAASDDVNNNSPVAVDVVLVSDDAMLARLAELPASKWFAGRGDLLSTFPKSLRYRSWELVPGQRLDVTDDAFAGPRVVAAFVFANYPDPGAHRVRIQKFSGRLVVQLDSNNFSVADTK
;
A
#
# COMPACT_ATOMS: atom_id res chain seq x y z
N MET A 1 15.67 14.46 -11.94
CA MET A 1 14.44 13.84 -11.42
C MET A 1 14.72 13.42 -9.99
N SER A 2 14.13 14.10 -9.00
CA SER A 2 14.23 13.69 -7.60
C SER A 2 13.46 12.37 -7.40
N GLY A 3 13.82 11.57 -6.40
CA GLY A 3 13.15 10.31 -6.07
C GLY A 3 13.97 9.04 -6.34
N GLU A 4 13.44 7.91 -5.92
CA GLU A 4 14.11 6.61 -5.86
C GLU A 4 13.33 5.55 -6.64
N LYS A 5 14.00 4.49 -7.10
CA LYS A 5 13.30 3.35 -7.68
C LYS A 5 12.76 2.48 -6.54
N ALA A 6 11.50 2.07 -6.65
CA ALA A 6 10.99 0.94 -5.87
C ALA A 6 11.68 -0.34 -6.35
N SER A 7 12.58 -0.87 -5.53
CA SER A 7 13.39 -2.06 -5.77
C SER A 7 13.41 -2.94 -4.51
N TRP A 8 12.23 -3.19 -3.94
CA TRP A 8 12.10 -4.22 -2.90
C TRP A 8 12.40 -5.58 -3.52
N SER A 9 13.23 -6.38 -2.86
CA SER A 9 13.55 -7.74 -3.29
C SER A 9 12.39 -8.71 -3.04
N GLN A 10 11.50 -8.38 -2.10
CA GLN A 10 10.28 -9.12 -1.81
C GLN A 10 9.30 -8.21 -1.07
N VAL A 11 8.01 -8.33 -1.40
CA VAL A 11 6.93 -7.77 -0.59
C VAL A 11 6.04 -8.91 -0.11
N THR A 12 5.98 -9.14 1.20
CA THR A 12 5.08 -10.13 1.79
C THR A 12 3.83 -9.43 2.29
N LEU A 13 2.67 -9.94 1.92
CA LEU A 13 1.38 -9.61 2.51
C LEU A 13 0.92 -10.81 3.33
N ALA A 14 0.68 -10.63 4.62
CA ALA A 14 0.25 -11.70 5.52
C ALA A 14 -0.96 -11.24 6.32
N ALA A 15 -1.98 -12.09 6.40
CA ALA A 15 -3.19 -11.87 7.18
C ALA A 15 -3.21 -12.79 8.39
N SER A 16 -3.61 -12.28 9.56
CA SER A 16 -3.93 -13.10 10.72
C SER A 16 -5.15 -13.98 10.45
N ASP A 17 -5.32 -15.04 11.25
CA ASP A 17 -6.47 -15.94 11.16
C ASP A 17 -7.81 -15.25 11.49
N ASP A 18 -7.76 -14.10 12.16
CA ASP A 18 -8.92 -13.29 12.55
C ASP A 18 -9.00 -11.93 11.81
N VAL A 19 -8.23 -11.75 10.72
CA VAL A 19 -8.14 -10.50 9.96
C VAL A 19 -9.53 -9.95 9.63
N ASN A 20 -9.70 -8.64 9.79
CA ASN A 20 -10.95 -7.93 9.52
C ASN A 20 -12.19 -8.64 10.09
N ASN A 21 -12.09 -9.08 11.35
CA ASN A 21 -13.12 -9.87 12.04
C ASN A 21 -13.54 -11.12 11.25
N ASN A 22 -12.56 -11.92 10.82
CA ASN A 22 -12.73 -13.12 9.99
C ASN A 22 -13.32 -12.85 8.59
N SER A 23 -13.03 -11.68 8.02
CA SER A 23 -13.48 -11.30 6.67
C SER A 23 -12.31 -10.92 5.77
N PRO A 24 -12.46 -10.93 4.45
CA PRO A 24 -11.41 -10.44 3.56
C PRO A 24 -11.10 -8.96 3.78
N VAL A 25 -9.84 -8.55 3.55
CA VAL A 25 -9.43 -7.14 3.57
C VAL A 25 -8.68 -6.78 2.29
N ALA A 26 -9.10 -5.68 1.66
CA ALA A 26 -8.39 -5.14 0.51
C ALA A 26 -7.16 -4.36 0.97
N VAL A 27 -6.02 -4.59 0.32
CA VAL A 27 -4.75 -3.90 0.58
C VAL A 27 -4.18 -3.36 -0.73
N ASP A 28 -3.81 -2.09 -0.71
CA ASP A 28 -3.17 -1.42 -1.84
C ASP A 28 -1.77 -0.93 -1.47
N VAL A 29 -0.80 -1.26 -2.31
CA VAL A 29 0.52 -0.59 -2.28
C VAL A 29 0.51 0.48 -3.37
N VAL A 30 0.62 1.74 -2.96
CA VAL A 30 0.51 2.93 -3.80
C VAL A 30 1.86 3.61 -3.92
N LEU A 31 2.27 3.90 -5.15
CA LEU A 31 3.55 4.50 -5.50
C LEU A 31 3.30 5.89 -6.08
N VAL A 32 3.97 6.90 -5.52
CA VAL A 32 3.68 8.32 -5.78
C VAL A 32 4.86 8.98 -6.47
N SER A 33 4.60 9.71 -7.55
CA SER A 33 5.61 10.29 -8.42
C SER A 33 5.94 11.75 -8.12
N ASP A 34 5.08 12.49 -7.41
CA ASP A 34 5.25 13.92 -7.14
C ASP A 34 4.78 14.36 -5.75
N ASP A 35 5.30 15.50 -5.28
CA ASP A 35 5.09 16.01 -3.92
C ASP A 35 3.65 16.46 -3.66
N ALA A 36 2.94 16.93 -4.70
CA ALA A 36 1.55 17.36 -4.57
C ALA A 36 0.64 16.16 -4.29
N MET A 37 0.84 15.05 -5.01
CA MET A 37 0.14 13.81 -4.76
C MET A 37 0.55 13.18 -3.43
N LEU A 38 1.83 13.30 -3.05
CA LEU A 38 2.28 12.87 -1.72
C LEU A 38 1.51 13.61 -0.62
N ALA A 39 1.45 14.94 -0.67
CA ALA A 39 0.72 15.74 0.33
C ALA A 39 -0.77 15.39 0.36
N ARG A 40 -1.38 15.13 -0.81
CA ARG A 40 -2.77 14.67 -0.88
C ARG A 40 -2.98 13.32 -0.22
N LEU A 41 -2.16 12.32 -0.55
CA LEU A 41 -2.30 10.99 0.03
C LEU A 41 -1.93 10.99 1.51
N ALA A 42 -1.01 11.87 1.95
CA ALA A 42 -0.58 12.11 3.34
C ALA A 42 -1.75 12.34 4.31
N GLU A 43 -2.88 12.83 3.85
CA GLU A 43 -4.04 13.12 4.68
C GLU A 43 -5.26 12.25 4.33
N LEU A 44 -5.13 11.33 3.37
CA LEU A 44 -6.25 10.55 2.85
C LEU A 44 -6.45 9.27 3.68
N PRO A 45 -7.62 9.09 4.34
CA PRO A 45 -7.94 7.82 4.98
C PRO A 45 -8.17 6.71 3.94
N ALA A 46 -7.93 5.44 4.32
CA ALA A 46 -8.11 4.30 3.42
C ALA A 46 -9.50 4.21 2.82
N SER A 47 -10.56 4.43 3.63
CA SER A 47 -11.94 4.40 3.14
C SER A 47 -12.17 5.37 1.97
N LYS A 48 -11.54 6.56 2.01
CA LYS A 48 -11.60 7.54 0.92
C LYS A 48 -10.71 7.17 -0.27
N TRP A 49 -9.55 6.57 -0.01
CA TRP A 49 -8.71 6.00 -1.06
C TRP A 49 -9.46 4.93 -1.85
N PHE A 50 -9.99 3.90 -1.20
CA PHE A 50 -10.68 2.78 -1.88
C PHE A 50 -11.95 3.25 -2.61
N ALA A 51 -12.67 4.24 -2.09
CA ALA A 51 -13.83 4.83 -2.76
C ALA A 51 -13.49 5.69 -3.99
N GLY A 52 -12.30 6.31 -4.03
CA GLY A 52 -11.95 7.34 -5.04
C GLY A 52 -10.70 7.07 -5.89
N ARG A 53 -9.99 5.96 -5.69
CA ARG A 53 -8.72 5.64 -6.38
C ARG A 53 -8.85 5.60 -7.90
N GLY A 54 -10.01 5.19 -8.43
CA GLY A 54 -10.27 5.16 -9.88
C GLY A 54 -10.27 6.56 -10.50
N ASP A 55 -11.02 7.48 -9.90
CA ASP A 55 -11.09 8.88 -10.34
C ASP A 55 -9.74 9.58 -10.19
N LEU A 56 -9.01 9.30 -9.10
CA LEU A 56 -7.65 9.81 -8.88
C LEU A 56 -6.69 9.35 -9.99
N LEU A 57 -6.71 8.07 -10.34
CA LEU A 57 -5.85 7.53 -11.40
C LEU A 57 -6.22 8.09 -12.77
N SER A 58 -7.52 8.27 -13.05
CA SER A 58 -8.00 8.88 -14.29
C SER A 58 -7.56 10.35 -14.42
N THR A 59 -7.64 11.10 -13.32
CA THR A 59 -7.29 12.52 -13.29
C THR A 59 -5.78 12.76 -13.31
N PHE A 60 -5.01 11.92 -12.62
CA PHE A 60 -3.55 12.08 -12.44
C PHE A 60 -2.75 10.82 -12.82
N PRO A 61 -2.84 10.34 -14.08
CA PRO A 61 -2.31 9.03 -14.48
C PRO A 61 -0.78 8.90 -14.42
N LYS A 62 -0.06 10.02 -14.26
CA LYS A 62 1.42 10.04 -14.13
C LYS A 62 1.89 10.26 -12.69
N SER A 63 1.00 10.70 -11.81
CA SER A 63 1.31 11.10 -10.43
C SER A 63 1.29 9.95 -9.45
N LEU A 64 0.57 8.86 -9.77
CA LEU A 64 0.53 7.67 -8.95
C LEU A 64 0.29 6.41 -9.77
N ARG A 65 0.63 5.28 -9.18
CA ARG A 65 0.23 3.94 -9.61
C ARG A 65 0.03 3.06 -8.38
N TYR A 66 -0.73 1.99 -8.49
CA TYR A 66 -0.91 1.06 -7.37
C TYR A 66 -0.95 -0.40 -7.83
N ARG A 67 -0.80 -1.28 -6.85
CA ARG A 67 -1.13 -2.70 -6.92
C ARG A 67 -2.10 -3.02 -5.79
N SER A 68 -3.05 -3.91 -6.07
CA SER A 68 -4.19 -4.19 -5.21
C SER A 68 -4.34 -5.69 -5.03
N TRP A 69 -4.59 -6.09 -3.80
CA TRP A 69 -4.88 -7.47 -3.42
C TRP A 69 -6.03 -7.48 -2.43
N GLU A 70 -6.72 -8.61 -2.36
CA GLU A 70 -7.65 -8.93 -1.28
C GLU A 70 -7.10 -10.15 -0.55
N LEU A 71 -6.91 -10.02 0.77
CA LEU A 71 -6.39 -11.09 1.61
C LEU A 71 -7.51 -11.66 2.47
N VAL A 72 -7.65 -12.98 2.45
CA VAL A 72 -8.57 -13.72 3.32
C VAL A 72 -7.86 -14.14 4.62
N PRO A 73 -8.60 -14.52 5.68
CA PRO A 73 -7.98 -14.94 6.94
C PRO A 73 -6.95 -16.07 6.78
N GLY A 74 -5.81 -15.91 7.45
CA GLY A 74 -4.66 -16.82 7.41
C GLY A 74 -3.84 -16.81 6.10
N GLN A 75 -4.21 -15.97 5.12
CA GLN A 75 -3.52 -15.95 3.83
C GLN A 75 -2.15 -15.28 3.92
N ARG A 76 -1.17 -15.85 3.21
CA ARG A 76 0.13 -15.25 2.95
C ARG A 76 0.42 -15.20 1.45
N LEU A 77 0.86 -14.06 0.96
CA LEU A 77 1.26 -13.83 -0.42
C LEU A 77 2.66 -13.20 -0.45
N ASP A 78 3.56 -13.79 -1.23
CA ASP A 78 4.84 -13.19 -1.56
C ASP A 78 4.74 -12.59 -2.98
N VAL A 79 4.88 -11.27 -3.05
CA VAL A 79 4.79 -10.47 -4.28
C VAL A 79 6.21 -10.23 -4.78
N THR A 80 6.42 -10.55 -6.05
CA THR A 80 7.68 -10.36 -6.77
C THR A 80 7.96 -8.90 -7.06
N ASP A 81 9.24 -8.58 -7.25
CA ASP A 81 9.76 -7.21 -7.41
C ASP A 81 9.23 -6.49 -8.66
N ASP A 82 8.96 -7.24 -9.74
CA ASP A 82 8.38 -6.75 -10.99
C ASP A 82 7.02 -6.07 -10.80
N ALA A 83 6.26 -6.46 -9.76
CA ALA A 83 4.99 -5.81 -9.42
C ALA A 83 5.15 -4.31 -9.15
N PHE A 84 6.33 -3.86 -8.72
CA PHE A 84 6.61 -2.47 -8.37
C PHE A 84 7.61 -1.79 -9.30
N ALA A 85 8.08 -2.47 -10.35
CA ALA A 85 8.93 -1.86 -11.38
C ALA A 85 8.26 -0.65 -12.03
N GLY A 86 9.06 0.34 -12.45
CA GLY A 86 8.55 1.54 -13.12
C GLY A 86 9.41 2.79 -12.86
N PRO A 87 8.85 3.98 -13.12
CA PRO A 87 9.50 5.27 -12.86
C PRO A 87 9.89 5.44 -11.39
N ARG A 88 10.81 6.38 -11.14
CA ARG A 88 11.18 6.81 -9.79
C ARG A 88 9.98 7.43 -9.07
N VAL A 89 9.94 7.22 -7.77
CA VAL A 89 8.87 7.65 -6.86
C VAL A 89 9.47 8.54 -5.76
N VAL A 90 8.64 9.43 -5.21
CA VAL A 90 8.98 10.27 -4.06
C VAL A 90 8.43 9.69 -2.75
N ALA A 91 7.44 8.80 -2.83
CA ALA A 91 6.85 8.12 -1.70
C ALA A 91 6.15 6.82 -2.11
N ALA A 92 5.93 5.94 -1.13
CA ALA A 92 4.94 4.88 -1.25
C ALA A 92 4.06 4.84 0.00
N PHE A 93 2.86 4.29 -0.15
CA PHE A 93 1.90 4.06 0.92
C PHE A 93 1.37 2.64 0.83
N VAL A 94 1.10 2.05 1.99
CA VAL A 94 0.24 0.88 2.10
C VAL A 94 -1.09 1.36 2.68
N PHE A 95 -2.19 0.99 2.05
CA PHE A 95 -3.56 1.23 2.54
C PHE A 95 -4.24 -0.11 2.78
N ALA A 96 -4.98 -0.25 3.88
CA ALA A 96 -5.81 -1.42 4.16
C ALA A 96 -7.27 -1.00 4.41
N ASN A 97 -8.22 -1.67 3.76
CA ASN A 97 -9.63 -1.26 3.76
C ASN A 97 -10.42 -1.86 4.94
N TYR A 98 -9.97 -1.60 6.17
CA TYR A 98 -10.77 -1.95 7.34
C TYR A 98 -12.03 -1.05 7.43
N PRO A 99 -13.18 -1.60 7.86
CA PRO A 99 -14.44 -0.87 7.94
C PRO A 99 -14.47 0.16 9.08
N ASP A 100 -13.63 -0.04 10.11
CA ASP A 100 -13.56 0.86 11.25
C ASP A 100 -13.01 2.25 10.85
N PRO A 101 -13.40 3.33 11.55
CA PRO A 101 -12.84 4.64 11.31
C PRO A 101 -11.33 4.67 11.62
N GLY A 102 -10.53 5.14 10.66
CA GLY A 102 -9.08 5.27 10.86
C GLY A 102 -8.36 5.70 9.59
N ALA A 103 -7.10 6.11 9.74
CA ALA A 103 -6.26 6.39 8.59
C ALA A 103 -6.02 5.13 7.75
N HIS A 104 -5.80 3.99 8.43
CA HIS A 104 -5.48 2.69 7.86
C HIS A 104 -4.50 2.79 6.69
N ARG A 105 -3.41 3.51 6.97
CA ARG A 105 -2.40 3.85 5.98
C ARG A 105 -1.04 4.02 6.65
N VAL A 106 0.00 3.48 6.02
CA VAL A 106 1.38 3.62 6.45
C VAL A 106 2.22 4.17 5.29
N ARG A 107 3.04 5.20 5.57
CA ARG A 107 4.03 5.72 4.62
C ARG A 107 5.28 4.86 4.65
N ILE A 108 5.73 4.41 3.48
CA ILE A 108 6.98 3.67 3.35
C ILE A 108 8.12 4.64 3.08
N GLN A 109 9.20 4.50 3.85
CA GLN A 109 10.37 5.38 3.78
C GLN A 109 11.54 4.73 3.04
N LYS A 110 11.56 3.39 2.91
CA LYS A 110 12.61 2.63 2.25
C LYS A 110 12.06 1.89 1.06
N PHE A 111 12.68 2.08 -0.09
CA PHE A 111 12.27 1.49 -1.36
C PHE A 111 13.14 0.29 -1.78
N SER A 112 13.85 -0.31 -0.84
CA SER A 112 14.75 -1.45 -1.06
C SER A 112 14.72 -2.41 0.13
N GLY A 113 15.27 -3.62 -0.06
CA GLY A 113 15.18 -4.69 0.94
C GLY A 113 13.83 -5.40 0.89
N ARG A 114 13.36 -5.93 2.02
CA ARG A 114 12.08 -6.64 2.11
C ARG A 114 11.05 -5.82 2.86
N LEU A 115 9.85 -5.72 2.28
CA LEU A 115 8.67 -5.11 2.88
C LEU A 115 7.74 -6.21 3.39
N VAL A 116 7.31 -6.13 4.64
CA VAL A 116 6.31 -7.06 5.20
C VAL A 116 5.12 -6.26 5.67
N VAL A 117 3.95 -6.54 5.10
CA VAL A 117 2.65 -6.00 5.53
C VAL A 117 1.94 -7.09 6.31
N GLN A 118 1.72 -6.86 7.60
CA GLN A 118 0.97 -7.75 8.48
C GLN A 118 -0.39 -7.14 8.75
N LEU A 119 -1.46 -7.79 8.28
CA LEU A 119 -2.85 -7.41 8.44
C LEU A 119 -3.44 -8.20 9.62
N ASP A 120 -3.98 -7.49 10.60
CA ASP A 120 -4.53 -8.06 11.83
C ASP A 120 -6.06 -7.83 11.88
N SER A 121 -6.68 -8.06 13.03
CA SER A 121 -8.15 -8.03 13.18
C SER A 121 -8.82 -6.72 12.76
N ASN A 122 -8.24 -5.55 13.07
CA ASN A 122 -8.79 -4.24 12.70
C ASN A 122 -7.74 -3.17 12.34
N ASN A 123 -6.47 -3.56 12.28
CA ASN A 123 -5.38 -2.66 11.92
C ASN A 123 -4.28 -3.48 11.24
N PHE A 124 -3.24 -2.82 10.77
CA PHE A 124 -2.09 -3.48 10.18
C PHE A 124 -0.79 -2.77 10.53
N SER A 125 0.30 -3.49 10.37
CA SER A 125 1.65 -2.95 10.52
C SER A 125 2.47 -3.21 9.27
N VAL A 126 3.51 -2.40 9.10
CA VAL A 126 4.48 -2.56 8.02
C VAL A 126 5.88 -2.55 8.60
N ALA A 127 6.69 -3.52 8.21
CA ALA A 127 8.09 -3.62 8.58
C ALA A 127 8.99 -3.61 7.33
N ASP A 128 10.04 -2.80 7.38
CA ASP A 128 11.11 -2.79 6.39
C ASP A 128 12.33 -3.51 6.98
N THR A 129 12.75 -4.61 6.37
CA THR A 129 13.98 -5.33 6.76
C THR A 129 15.07 -5.17 5.71
N LYS A 130 16.32 -5.03 6.17
CA LYS A 130 17.50 -4.97 5.30
C LYS A 130 17.81 -6.35 4.70
#